data_AF-A0A1G1XMI9-F1
#
_entry.id   AF-A0A1G1XMI9-F1
#
_cell.length_a   1.000
_cell.length_b   1.000
_cell.length_c   1.000
_cell.angle_alpha   90.00
_cell.angle_beta   90.00
_cell.angle_gamma   90.00
#
_symmetry.space_group_name_H-M   'P 1'
#
loop_
_entity.id
_entity.type
_entity.pdbx_description
1 polymer ?
#
loop_
_entity_poly.entity_id
_entity_poly.type
_entity_poly.pdbx_seq_one_letter_code
_entity_poly.pdbx_strand_id
1 'polypeptide(L)' 'MSLTPSENRKYLLPEKRDFEILGKCKELEKMKLSKTDREKVKLIRTQLERDWRKYLLVELNKLLKKYKNLL' A
#
# COMPACT_ATOMS: atom_id res chain seq x y z
N MET A 1 -19.17 1.44 1.58
CA MET A 1 -18.35 0.27 1.19
C MET A 1 -18.13 -0.58 2.43
N SER A 2 -18.46 -1.87 2.37
CA SER A 2 -18.31 -2.77 3.52
C SER A 2 -16.97 -3.50 3.46
N LEU A 3 -16.25 -3.56 4.59
CA LEU A 3 -15.02 -4.33 4.73
C LEU A 3 -15.31 -5.79 5.04
N THR A 4 -14.48 -6.70 4.55
CA THR A 4 -14.52 -8.09 5.03
C THR A 4 -13.94 -8.19 6.45
N PRO A 5 -14.24 -9.27 7.21
CA PRO A 5 -13.64 -9.49 8.52
C PRO A 5 -12.10 -9.52 8.51
N SER A 6 -11.49 -10.02 7.43
CA SER A 6 -10.03 -10.01 7.29
C SER A 6 -9.47 -8.61 7.04
N GLU A 7 -10.18 -7.78 6.28
CA GLU A 7 -9.82 -6.38 6.05
C GLU A 7 -9.93 -5.53 7.31
N ASN A 8 -10.95 -5.76 8.15
CA ASN A 8 -11.11 -5.09 9.45
C ASN A 8 -9.94 -5.35 10.41
N ARG A 9 -9.36 -6.56 10.37
CA ARG A 9 -8.16 -6.88 11.16
C ARG A 9 -6.90 -6.27 10.56
N LYS A 10 -6.82 -6.20 9.23
CA LYS A 10 -5.63 -5.80 8.50
C LYS A 10 -5.44 -4.27 8.47
N TYR A 11 -6.51 -3.52 8.23
CA TYR A 11 -6.44 -2.08 7.99
C TYR A 11 -6.76 -1.26 9.24
N LEU A 12 -6.24 -0.03 9.26
CA LEU A 12 -6.59 1.04 10.18
C LEU A 12 -7.14 2.20 9.35
N LEU A 13 -8.47 2.34 9.31
CA LEU A 13 -9.18 3.33 8.50
C LEU A 13 -9.96 4.31 9.41
N PRO A 14 -9.28 5.18 10.18
CA PRO A 14 -9.93 6.09 11.12
C PRO A 14 -10.76 7.18 10.42
N GLU A 15 -10.40 7.55 9.20
CA GLU A 15 -11.08 8.60 8.44
C GLU A 15 -11.89 8.04 7.28
N LYS A 16 -12.97 8.75 6.92
CA LYS A 16 -13.76 8.43 5.71
C LYS A 16 -12.89 8.37 4.45
N ARG A 17 -11.87 9.23 4.37
CA ARG A 17 -10.92 9.28 3.24
C ARG A 17 -10.14 7.96 3.09
N ASP A 18 -9.88 7.24 4.16
CA ASP A 18 -9.15 5.97 4.09
C ASP A 18 -9.98 4.88 3.38
N PHE A 19 -11.30 4.91 3.57
CA PHE A 19 -12.22 4.03 2.82
C PHE A 19 -12.28 4.40 1.34
N GLU A 20 -12.24 5.70 1.02
CA GLU A 20 -12.19 6.17 -0.37
C GLU A 20 -10.90 5.74 -1.06
N ILE A 21 -9.75 5.84 -0.37
CA ILE A 21 -8.46 5.35 -0.86
C ILE A 21 -8.52 3.84 -1.10
N LEU A 22 -9.03 3.06 -0.13
CA LEU A 22 -9.17 1.61 -0.29
C LEU A 22 -10.07 1.24 -1.47
N GLY A 23 -11.19 1.94 -1.63
CA GLY A 23 -12.11 1.76 -2.76
C GLY A 23 -11.40 1.95 -4.10
N LYS A 24 -10.68 3.07 -4.25
CA LYS A 24 -9.88 3.36 -5.45
C LYS A 24 -8.79 2.31 -5.70
N CYS A 25 -8.09 1.84 -4.67
CA CYS A 25 -7.13 0.74 -4.80
C CYS A 25 -7.80 -0.53 -5.33
N LYS A 26 -8.96 -0.93 -4.80
CA LYS A 26 -9.69 -2.13 -5.26
C LYS A 26 -10.17 -2.00 -6.71
N GLU A 27 -10.59 -0.81 -7.13
CA GLU A 27 -10.98 -0.55 -8.52
C GLU A 27 -9.79 -0.68 -9.47
N LEU A 28 -8.66 -0.04 -9.13
CA LEU A 28 -7.43 -0.10 -9.92
C LEU A 28 -6.84 -1.51 -10.01
N GLU A 29 -6.94 -2.31 -8.95
CA GLU A 29 -6.48 -3.71 -8.93
C GLU A 29 -7.26 -4.63 -9.89
N LYS A 30 -8.47 -4.24 -10.30
CA LYS A 30 -9.25 -4.95 -11.33
C LYS A 30 -8.84 -4.56 -12.76
N MET A 31 -8.04 -3.50 -12.91
CA MET A 31 -7.61 -2.98 -14.21
C MET A 31 -6.27 -3.59 -14.65
N LYS A 32 -5.99 -3.55 -15.95
CA LYS A 32 -4.70 -3.97 -16.51
C LYS A 32 -3.66 -2.87 -16.37
N LEU A 33 -3.13 -2.69 -15.16
CA LEU A 33 -2.11 -1.69 -14.86
C LEU A 33 -0.73 -2.08 -15.39
N SER A 34 0.07 -1.06 -15.76
CA SER A 34 1.51 -1.19 -15.96
C SER A 34 2.17 -1.74 -14.69
N LYS A 35 3.39 -2.30 -14.83
CA LYS A 35 4.15 -2.79 -13.67
C LYS A 35 4.38 -1.67 -12.65
N THR A 36 4.80 -0.50 -13.12
CA THR A 36 5.05 0.69 -12.31
C THR A 36 3.81 1.16 -11.56
N ASP A 37 2.66 1.24 -12.23
CA ASP A 37 1.44 1.73 -11.57
C ASP A 37 0.87 0.69 -10.61
N ARG A 38 1.03 -0.60 -10.90
CA ARG A 38 0.71 -1.67 -9.95
C ARG A 38 1.55 -1.57 -8.68
N GLU A 39 2.84 -1.29 -8.81
CA GLU A 39 3.73 -1.10 -7.66
C GLU A 39 3.32 0.13 -6.84
N LYS A 40 2.96 1.25 -7.48
CA LYS A 40 2.40 2.43 -6.80
C LYS A 40 1.11 2.10 -6.04
N VAL A 41 0.14 1.45 -6.69
CA VAL A 41 -1.14 1.07 -6.05
C VAL A 41 -0.90 0.15 -4.86
N LYS A 42 0.00 -0.83 -4.99
CA LYS A 42 0.38 -1.71 -3.89
C LYS A 42 0.98 -0.94 -2.73
N LEU A 43 1.89 0.00 -2.99
CA LEU A 43 2.49 0.84 -1.96
C LEU A 43 1.42 1.68 -1.24
N ILE A 44 0.55 2.37 -1.99
CA ILE A 44 -0.55 3.17 -1.41
C ILE A 44 -1.44 2.31 -0.52
N ARG A 45 -1.82 1.12 -0.99
CA ARG A 45 -2.66 0.18 -0.23
C ARG A 45 -2.00 -0.27 1.07
N THR A 46 -0.68 -0.48 1.09
CA THR A 46 0.02 -0.85 2.34
C THR A 46 -0.04 0.24 3.40
N GLN A 47 -0.22 1.51 3.02
CA GLN A 47 -0.32 2.64 3.97
C GLN A 47 -1.62 2.62 4.79
N LEU A 48 -2.60 1.84 4.35
CA LEU A 48 -3.85 1.62 5.08
C LEU A 48 -3.74 0.49 6.12
N GLU A 49 -2.65 -0.29 6.12
CA GLU A 49 -2.46 -1.38 7.08
C GLU A 49 -2.09 -0.87 8.47
N ARG A 50 -2.51 -1.57 9.54
CA ARG A 50 -2.18 -1.18 10.93
C ARG A 50 -0.69 -0.99 11.16
N ASP A 51 0.12 -1.88 10.57
CA ASP A 51 1.57 -1.84 10.61
C ASP A 51 2.14 -1.50 9.22
N TRP A 52 1.68 -0.40 8.63
CA TRP A 52 2.15 0.06 7.33
C TRP A 52 3.65 0.39 7.29
N ARG A 53 4.20 0.80 8.44
CA ARG A 53 5.61 1.20 8.60
C ARG A 53 6.58 0.09 8.19
N LYS A 54 6.25 -1.18 8.45
CA LYS A 54 7.09 -2.32 8.05
C LYS A 54 7.36 -2.36 6.55
N TYR A 55 6.37 -2.01 5.72
CA TYR A 55 6.52 -2.03 4.26
C TYR A 55 7.41 -0.89 3.78
N LEU A 56 7.25 0.31 4.37
CA LEU A 56 8.11 1.44 4.05
C LEU A 56 9.57 1.19 4.45
N LEU A 57 9.80 0.64 5.64
CA LEU A 57 11.15 0.33 6.10
C LEU A 57 11.84 -0.66 5.16
N VAL A 58 11.12 -1.68 4.67
CA VAL A 58 11.66 -2.63 3.69
C VAL A 58 12.06 -1.93 2.39
N GLU A 59 11.21 -1.07 1.82
CA GLU A 59 11.53 -0.36 0.58
C GLU A 59 12.65 0.67 0.75
N LEU A 60 12.63 1.44 1.84
CA LEU A 60 13.70 2.38 2.17
C LEU A 60 15.04 1.67 2.38
N ASN A 61 15.07 0.52 3.06
CA ASN A 61 16.29 -0.26 3.25
C ASN A 61 16.84 -0.79 1.92
N LYS A 62 15.98 -1.21 0.98
CA LYS A 62 16.42 -1.60 -0.37
C LYS A 62 17.04 -0.42 -1.12
N LEU A 63 16.43 0.76 -1.04
CA LEU A 63 16.96 1.97 -1.67
C LEU A 63 18.29 2.38 -1.03
N LEU A 64 18.36 2.43 0.30
CA LEU A 64 19.61 2.70 1.01
C LEU A 64 20.71 1.72 0.62
N LYS A 65 20.42 0.41 0.55
CA LYS A 65 21.40 -0.59 0.09
C LYS A 65 21.84 -0.33 -1.35
N LYS A 66 20.90 -0.04 -2.25
CA LYS A 66 21.20 0.25 -3.66
C LYS A 66 22.15 1.44 -3.80
N TYR A 67 21.87 2.56 -3.12
CA TYR A 67 22.65 3.79 -3.27
C TYR A 67 23.93 3.80 -2.42
N LYS A 68 23.98 3.08 -1.29
CA LYS A 68 25.21 2.90 -0.51
C LYS A 68 26.22 1.96 -1.18
N ASN A 69 25.76 0.95 -1.91
CA ASN A 69 26.64 0.03 -2.65
C ASN A 69 27.13 0.60 -3.99
N LEU A 70 26.69 1.81 -4.36
CA LEU A 70 27.14 2.54 -5.56
C LEU A 70 28.24 3.57 -5.25
N LEU A 71 28.61 3.71 -3.97
CA LEU A 71 29.72 4.51 -3.45
C LEU A 71 30.84 3.57 -2.99
#